data_AF-M1EMF8-F1
#
_entry.id   AF-M1EMF8-F1
#
_cell.length_a   1.000
_cell.length_b   1.000
_cell.length_c   1.000
_cell.angle_alpha   90.00
_cell.angle_beta   90.00
_cell.angle_gamma   90.00
#
_symmetry.space_group_name_H-M   'P 1'
#
loop_
_entity.id
_entity.type
_entity.pdbx_description
1 polymer ?
#
loop_
_entity_poly.entity_id
_entity_poly.type
_entity_poly.pdbx_seq_one_letter_code
_entity_poly.pdbx_strand_id
1 'polypeptide(L)'
;VRSANYETDPFVQEFQFKVRDEMAHVTGRVLPAPMLQYGGRNRTVATPSHGVWDMRGKQFHTGVEIKMWAIACFATQRQCREEILKGFTDQLRKISKDAGMPIQG
;
A
#
# COMPACT_ATOMS: atom_id res chain seq x y z
N VAL A 1 29.11 -11.95 7.35
CA VAL A 1 30.03 -11.60 8.46
C VAL A 1 30.93 -12.77 8.82
N ARG A 2 30.40 -13.95 9.18
CA ARG A 2 31.22 -15.16 9.42
C ARG A 2 32.14 -15.56 8.27
N SER A 3 31.70 -15.42 7.02
CA SER A 3 32.52 -15.67 5.84
C SER A 3 33.56 -14.58 5.53
N ALA A 4 33.49 -13.42 6.18
CA ALA A 4 34.37 -12.28 5.92
C ALA A 4 35.67 -12.31 6.74
N ASN A 5 35.74 -13.17 7.77
CA ASN A 5 36.94 -13.45 8.57
C ASN A 5 37.78 -12.22 8.97
N TYR A 6 37.13 -11.20 9.51
CA TYR A 6 37.74 -9.92 9.88
C TYR A 6 38.87 -10.06 10.92
N GLU A 7 38.91 -11.14 11.70
CA GLU A 7 40.00 -11.41 12.65
C GLU A 7 41.34 -11.65 11.96
N THR A 8 41.32 -12.10 10.70
CA THR A 8 42.53 -12.36 9.88
C THR A 8 42.87 -11.22 8.93
N ASP A 9 42.07 -10.15 8.91
CA ASP A 9 42.32 -9.02 8.02
C ASP A 9 43.50 -8.19 8.56
N PRO A 10 44.54 -7.94 7.75
CA PRO A 10 45.77 -7.29 8.19
C PRO A 10 45.55 -5.84 8.67
N PHE A 11 44.58 -5.13 8.09
CA PHE A 11 44.24 -3.78 8.52
C PHE A 11 43.46 -3.81 9.83
N VAL A 12 42.55 -4.77 10.01
CA VAL A 12 41.81 -4.95 11.28
C VAL A 12 42.78 -5.20 12.45
N GLN A 13 43.81 -6.00 12.22
CA GLN A 13 44.86 -6.27 13.20
C GLN A 13 45.74 -5.05 13.49
N GLU A 14 46.14 -4.29 12.45
CA GLU A 14 46.96 -3.08 12.58
C GLU A 14 46.29 -2.02 13.47
N PHE A 15 45.00 -1.79 13.27
CA PHE A 15 44.21 -0.82 14.04
C PHE A 15 43.60 -1.41 15.33
N GLN A 16 43.91 -2.67 15.66
CA GLN A 16 43.53 -3.36 16.90
C GLN A 16 42.03 -3.37 17.22
N PHE A 17 41.14 -3.24 16.24
CA PHE A 17 39.70 -3.39 16.46
C PHE A 17 39.28 -4.86 16.31
N LYS A 18 38.30 -5.29 17.12
CA LYS A 18 37.76 -6.65 17.07
C LYS A 18 36.32 -6.62 16.59
N VAL A 19 35.99 -7.44 15.59
CA VAL A 19 34.64 -7.56 15.05
C VAL A 19 34.05 -8.87 15.55
N ARG A 20 32.97 -8.80 16.32
CA ARG A 20 32.21 -10.00 16.71
C ARG A 20 31.51 -10.57 15.47
N ASP A 21 31.50 -11.88 15.35
CA ASP A 21 30.84 -12.60 14.25
C ASP A 21 29.33 -12.79 14.46
N GLU A 22 28.86 -12.46 15.67
CA GLU A 22 27.47 -12.46 16.10
C GLU A 22 26.84 -11.07 15.98
N MET A 23 25.56 -11.01 15.60
CA MET A 23 24.79 -9.77 15.61
C MET A 23 24.55 -9.29 17.04
N ALA A 24 24.58 -7.97 17.25
CA ALA A 24 24.22 -7.40 18.55
C ALA A 24 22.76 -7.71 18.89
N HIS A 25 22.51 -8.24 20.08
CA HIS A 25 21.17 -8.44 20.60
C HIS A 25 20.58 -7.11 21.05
N VAL A 26 19.38 -6.79 20.54
CA VAL A 26 18.64 -5.57 20.89
C VAL A 26 17.23 -5.92 21.32
N THR A 27 16.70 -5.19 22.30
CA THR A 27 15.31 -5.36 22.73
C THR A 27 14.41 -4.47 21.87
N GLY A 28 13.60 -5.11 21.03
CA GLY A 28 12.58 -4.43 20.22
C GLY A 28 11.23 -4.34 20.93
N ARG A 29 10.31 -3.53 20.37
CA ARG A 29 8.89 -3.51 20.74
C ARG A 29 8.04 -3.51 19.48
N VAL A 30 6.92 -4.21 19.52
CA VAL A 30 5.87 -4.12 18.51
C VAL A 30 4.76 -3.24 19.08
N LEU A 31 4.54 -2.08 18.46
CA LEU A 31 3.47 -1.18 18.88
C LEU A 31 2.10 -1.75 18.46
N PRO A 32 1.04 -1.54 19.26
CA PRO A 32 -0.31 -1.94 18.87
C PRO A 32 -0.75 -1.19 17.61
N ALA A 33 -1.52 -1.85 16.75
CA ALA A 33 -2.03 -1.25 15.54
C ALA A 33 -3.05 -0.14 15.86
N PRO A 34 -2.99 1.02 15.17
CA PRO A 34 -4.01 2.05 15.32
C PRO A 34 -5.33 1.62 14.67
N MET A 35 -6.43 2.16 15.19
CA MET A 35 -7.76 2.00 14.57
C MET A 35 -7.91 3.01 13.42
N LEU A 36 -8.32 2.54 12.25
CA LEU A 36 -8.54 3.36 11.06
C LEU A 36 -10.02 3.70 10.92
N GLN A 37 -10.35 4.98 11.05
CA GLN A 37 -11.72 5.49 10.94
C GLN A 37 -12.09 5.73 9.47
N TYR A 38 -13.16 5.09 9.02
CA TYR A 38 -13.79 5.32 7.72
C TYR A 38 -15.06 6.18 7.85
N GLY A 39 -15.55 6.66 6.71
CA GLY A 39 -16.69 7.56 6.63
C GLY A 39 -17.96 6.86 6.19
N GLY A 40 -18.73 7.55 5.35
CA GLY A 40 -20.07 7.11 4.93
C GLY A 40 -21.07 7.08 6.09
N ARG A 41 -22.21 6.42 5.87
CA ARG A 41 -23.32 6.38 6.84
C ARG A 41 -22.97 5.60 8.11
N ASN A 42 -22.18 4.53 7.97
CA ASN A 42 -21.91 3.58 9.05
C ASN A 42 -20.64 3.90 9.84
N ARG A 43 -19.83 4.88 9.39
CA ARG A 43 -18.56 5.30 10.05
C ARG A 43 -17.75 4.12 10.58
N THR A 44 -17.49 3.14 9.72
CA THR A 44 -16.86 1.88 10.12
C THR A 44 -15.41 2.08 10.56
N VAL A 45 -14.91 1.16 11.37
CA VAL A 45 -13.51 1.14 11.80
C VAL A 45 -12.83 -0.11 11.27
N ALA A 46 -11.60 0.02 10.80
CA ALA A 46 -10.73 -1.10 10.46
C ALA A 46 -9.57 -1.18 11.44
N THR A 47 -9.30 -2.38 11.96
CA THR A 47 -8.09 -2.65 12.75
C THR A 47 -7.10 -3.41 11.88
N PRO A 48 -5.91 -2.85 11.59
CA PRO A 48 -4.89 -3.56 10.85
C PRO A 48 -4.45 -4.84 11.55
N SER A 49 -4.22 -5.89 10.77
CA SER A 49 -3.66 -7.16 11.22
C SER A 49 -2.35 -7.41 10.48
N HIS A 50 -1.25 -7.63 11.23
CA HIS A 50 0.09 -7.79 10.66
C HIS A 50 0.49 -6.69 9.65
N GLY A 51 0.04 -5.45 9.89
CA GLY A 51 0.31 -4.31 9.00
C GLY A 51 -0.61 -4.19 7.78
N VAL A 52 -1.67 -5.02 7.67
CA VAL A 52 -2.58 -5.06 6.53
C VAL A 52 -4.02 -4.79 6.94
N TRP A 53 -4.78 -4.09 6.09
CA TRP A 53 -6.22 -3.89 6.20
C TRP A 53 -6.86 -3.79 4.80
N ASP A 54 -8.18 -3.85 4.72
CA ASP A 54 -8.93 -3.68 3.46
C ASP A 54 -10.05 -2.62 3.57
N MET A 55 -10.55 -2.21 2.41
CA MET A 55 -11.66 -1.26 2.27
C MET A 55 -13.02 -1.91 1.98
N ARG A 56 -13.13 -3.24 2.03
CA ARG A 56 -14.39 -3.94 1.72
C ARG A 56 -15.47 -3.54 2.72
N GLY A 57 -16.62 -3.10 2.21
CA GLY A 57 -17.73 -2.59 3.01
C GLY A 57 -17.46 -1.26 3.72
N LYS A 58 -16.40 -0.52 3.33
CA LYS A 58 -16.00 0.75 3.94
C LYS A 58 -15.98 1.85 2.89
N GLN A 59 -16.40 3.04 3.28
CA GLN A 59 -16.39 4.24 2.42
C GLN A 59 -15.34 5.22 2.91
N PHE A 60 -14.75 5.99 2.01
CA PHE A 60 -13.81 7.05 2.35
C PHE A 60 -14.34 7.94 3.48
N HIS A 61 -13.43 8.37 4.36
CA HIS A 61 -13.78 9.30 5.44
C HIS A 61 -14.52 10.54 4.91
N THR A 62 -13.96 11.12 3.86
CA THR A 62 -14.56 12.21 3.10
C THR A 62 -14.50 11.85 1.62
N GLY A 63 -15.55 11.20 1.12
CA GLY A 63 -15.67 10.89 -0.30
C GLY A 63 -16.07 12.12 -1.13
N VAL A 64 -15.56 12.20 -2.36
CA VAL A 64 -15.90 13.28 -3.31
C VAL A 64 -16.85 12.74 -4.38
N GLU A 65 -17.79 13.57 -4.80
CA GLU A 65 -18.61 13.29 -5.97
C GLU A 65 -17.94 13.83 -7.24
N ILE A 66 -17.68 12.94 -8.20
CA ILE A 66 -17.07 13.30 -9.49
C ILE A 66 -18.21 13.57 -10.48
N LYS A 67 -18.42 14.84 -10.80
CA LYS A 67 -19.48 15.29 -11.71
C LYS A 67 -19.04 15.44 -13.16
N MET A 68 -17.78 15.84 -13.37
CA MET A 68 -17.20 16.08 -14.69
C MET A 68 -15.90 15.31 -14.81
N TRP A 69 -15.78 14.52 -15.87
CA TRP A 69 -14.62 13.67 -16.13
C TRP A 69 -14.62 13.26 -17.61
N ALA A 70 -13.48 12.77 -18.10
CA ALA A 70 -13.33 12.29 -19.47
C ALA A 70 -12.32 11.13 -19.52
N ILE A 71 -12.40 10.32 -20.58
CA ILE A 71 -11.39 9.30 -20.91
C ILE A 71 -10.73 9.71 -22.22
N ALA A 72 -9.40 9.83 -22.20
CA ALA A 72 -8.59 9.93 -23.41
C ALA A 72 -7.83 8.61 -23.61
N CYS A 73 -8.22 7.83 -24.62
CA CYS A 73 -7.59 6.56 -24.95
C CYS A 73 -6.63 6.74 -26.13
N PHE A 74 -5.33 6.63 -25.87
CA PHE A 74 -4.27 6.72 -26.89
C PHE A 74 -3.88 5.36 -27.48
N ALA A 75 -4.45 4.26 -26.96
CA ALA A 75 -4.27 2.96 -27.56
C ALA A 75 -5.05 2.85 -28.87
N THR A 76 -4.57 2.02 -29.80
CA THR A 76 -5.28 1.80 -31.07
C THR A 76 -6.65 1.17 -30.80
N GLN A 77 -7.69 1.59 -31.54
CA GLN A 77 -9.06 1.10 -31.34
C GLN A 77 -9.18 -0.43 -31.51
N ARG A 78 -8.28 -1.04 -32.30
CA ARG A 78 -8.20 -2.50 -32.46
C ARG A 78 -7.82 -3.20 -31.15
N GLN A 79 -6.93 -2.60 -30.36
CA GLN A 79 -6.48 -3.12 -29.07
C GLN A 79 -7.43 -2.70 -27.93
N CYS A 80 -7.95 -1.48 -27.97
CA CYS A 80 -8.87 -0.93 -26.98
C CYS A 80 -10.17 -0.50 -27.65
N ARG A 81 -11.09 -1.45 -27.79
CA ARG A 81 -12.41 -1.20 -28.36
C ARG A 81 -13.27 -0.41 -27.37
N GLU A 82 -14.28 0.29 -27.89
CA GLU A 82 -15.23 1.04 -27.07
C GLU A 82 -15.93 0.16 -26.02
N GLU A 83 -16.24 -1.09 -26.35
CA GLU A 83 -16.81 -2.07 -25.42
C GLU A 83 -15.92 -2.32 -24.19
N ILE A 84 -14.60 -2.32 -24.37
CA ILE A 84 -13.63 -2.49 -23.29
C ILE A 84 -13.63 -1.25 -22.40
N LEU A 85 -13.60 -0.06 -23.01
CA LEU A 85 -13.67 1.21 -22.29
C LEU A 85 -14.98 1.35 -21.50
N LYS A 86 -16.09 0.89 -22.09
CA LYS A 86 -17.39 0.85 -21.43
C LYS A 86 -17.37 -0.11 -20.25
N GLY A 87 -16.89 -1.34 -20.43
CA GLY A 87 -16.80 -2.32 -19.35
C GLY A 87 -15.92 -1.86 -18.20
N PHE A 88 -14.76 -1.26 -18.52
CA PHE A 88 -13.89 -0.62 -17.53
C PHE A 88 -14.60 0.51 -16.78
N THR A 89 -15.29 1.40 -17.51
CA THR A 89 -16.03 2.51 -16.92
C THR A 89 -17.11 2.03 -15.96
N ASP A 90 -17.91 1.04 -16.37
CA ASP A 90 -18.99 0.48 -15.55
C ASP A 90 -18.42 -0.13 -14.25
N GLN A 91 -17.32 -0.87 -14.34
CA GLN A 91 -16.63 -1.43 -13.17
C GLN A 91 -16.04 -0.34 -12.27
N LEU A 92 -15.37 0.66 -12.85
CA LEU A 92 -14.79 1.78 -12.13
C LEU A 92 -15.88 2.53 -11.36
N ARG A 93 -16.99 2.88 -12.01
CA ARG A 93 -18.13 3.56 -11.39
C ARG A 93 -18.71 2.76 -10.24
N LYS A 94 -18.85 1.43 -10.40
CA LYS A 94 -19.35 0.54 -9.35
C LYS A 94 -18.46 0.58 -8.12
N ILE A 95 -17.15 0.34 -8.27
CA ILE A 95 -16.20 0.34 -7.16
C ILE A 95 -16.10 1.73 -6.51
N SER A 96 -16.09 2.78 -7.33
CA SER A 96 -16.04 4.17 -6.86
C SER A 96 -17.26 4.51 -5.99
N LYS A 97 -18.46 4.08 -6.40
CA LYS A 97 -19.69 4.23 -5.61
C LYS A 97 -19.62 3.45 -4.29
N ASP A 98 -19.15 2.20 -4.32
CA ASP A 98 -19.02 1.37 -3.10
C ASP A 98 -18.01 1.97 -2.11
N ALA A 99 -16.97 2.64 -2.61
CA ALA A 99 -15.99 3.37 -1.80
C ALA A 99 -16.50 4.73 -1.30
N GLY A 100 -17.70 5.16 -1.67
CA GLY A 100 -18.28 6.46 -1.28
C GLY A 100 -17.79 7.64 -2.11
N MET A 101 -17.22 7.40 -3.30
CA MET A 101 -16.78 8.40 -4.27
C MET A 101 -17.59 8.26 -5.57
N PRO A 102 -18.87 8.64 -5.62
CA PRO A 102 -19.70 8.39 -6.81
C PRO A 102 -19.20 9.18 -8.03
N ILE A 103 -19.07 8.49 -9.17
CA ILE A 103 -18.82 9.10 -10.49
C ILE A 103 -20.15 9.20 -11.24
N GLN A 104 -20.59 10.43 -11.50
CA GLN A 104 -21.80 10.72 -12.27
C GLN A 104 -21.57 10.60 -13.79
N GLY A 105 -22.64 10.28 -14.54
CA GLY A 105 -22.60 10.00 -15.98
C GLY A 105 -22.70 8.51 -16.25
#